data_AF-A0A485JNS8-F1
#
_entry.id   AF-A0A485JNS8-F1
#
_cell.length_a   1.000
_cell.length_b   1.000
_cell.length_c   1.000
_cell.angle_alpha   90.00
_cell.angle_beta   90.00
_cell.angle_gamma   90.00
#
_symmetry.space_group_name_H-M   'P 1'
#
loop_
_entity.id
_entity.type
_entity.pdbx_description
1 polymer ?
#
loop_
_entity_poly.entity_id
_entity_poly.type
_entity_poly.pdbx_seq_one_letter_code
_entity_poly.pdbx_strand_id
1 'polypeptide(L)'
;MKRAFIMVLDSFGIGATEDAERFGDVGADTLGHIAEACAKGEADNGRKGPLNLPNLTRLGLAKAHEGSTGFIPAGMDGNAEVIGAYAWAHEMSSGKDTPSGHWEIAGVPVLFEWGYFSDHENSFPQELLDKLVERANLPGYLGNCHSSGTVILDQLGEEHMKTGKPIFYTSADSVFQIACHEETFGLDKLYELCEIAREELTNGGYTSVVLSLVRLSATKPVTSSVPVTVTTWPLNRQHRPCCRNWLMKNTARWFLSVKLQTSTPTAVSPKSESDWPGRAV
;
A
#
# COMPACT_ATOMS: atom_id res chain seq x y z
N MET A 1 1.81 -32.18 2.56
CA MET A 1 2.56 -30.94 2.88
C MET A 1 2.06 -30.42 4.23
N LYS A 2 2.90 -30.15 5.24
CA LYS A 2 2.44 -29.79 6.62
C LYS A 2 2.29 -28.28 6.86
N ARG A 3 2.92 -27.44 6.05
CA ARG A 3 2.94 -25.97 6.11
C ARG A 3 3.15 -25.42 4.70
N ALA A 4 2.57 -24.26 4.41
CA ALA A 4 2.85 -23.47 3.22
C ALA A 4 3.27 -22.06 3.68
N PHE A 5 4.23 -21.46 2.99
CA PHE A 5 4.66 -20.09 3.20
C PHE A 5 4.35 -19.32 1.92
N ILE A 6 3.54 -18.27 2.04
CA ILE A 6 3.20 -17.38 0.93
C ILE A 6 3.94 -16.07 1.19
N MET A 7 4.79 -15.67 0.26
CA MET A 7 5.54 -14.42 0.30
C MET A 7 5.07 -13.56 -0.88
N VAL A 8 4.55 -12.37 -0.59
CA VAL A 8 4.10 -11.42 -1.60
C VAL A 8 5.13 -10.29 -1.65
N LEU A 9 5.73 -10.09 -2.83
CA LEU A 9 6.54 -8.92 -3.13
C LEU A 9 5.59 -7.85 -3.68
N ASP A 10 5.11 -6.99 -2.79
CA ASP A 10 4.08 -6.01 -3.11
C ASP A 10 4.55 -5.09 -4.27
N SER A 11 3.66 -4.81 -5.23
CA SER A 11 3.92 -4.07 -6.48
C SER A 11 4.94 -4.66 -7.47
N PHE A 12 5.52 -5.84 -7.20
CA PHE A 12 6.60 -6.39 -8.02
C PHE A 12 6.10 -7.17 -9.27
N GLY A 13 5.71 -6.43 -10.32
CA GLY A 13 5.28 -6.99 -11.60
C GLY A 13 6.42 -7.52 -12.49
N ILE A 14 6.11 -8.47 -13.36
CA ILE A 14 7.08 -9.10 -14.30
C ILE A 14 6.69 -8.92 -15.78
N GLY A 15 5.96 -7.86 -16.09
CA GLY A 15 5.50 -7.52 -17.44
C GLY A 15 4.04 -7.10 -17.46
N ALA A 16 3.65 -6.39 -18.54
CA ALA A 16 2.29 -5.98 -18.79
C ALA A 16 1.44 -7.18 -19.24
N THR A 17 0.18 -7.22 -18.79
CA THR A 17 -0.81 -8.22 -19.20
C THR A 17 -1.55 -7.81 -20.47
N GLU A 18 -2.35 -8.72 -21.05
CA GLU A 18 -3.05 -8.47 -22.31
C GLU A 18 -4.05 -7.31 -22.24
N ASP A 19 -4.55 -6.99 -21.05
CA ASP A 19 -5.52 -5.93 -20.77
C ASP A 19 -4.89 -4.61 -20.29
N ALA A 20 -3.56 -4.47 -20.35
CA ALA A 20 -2.85 -3.28 -19.88
C ALA A 20 -3.34 -1.96 -20.51
N GLU A 21 -3.88 -1.99 -21.73
CA GLU A 21 -4.50 -0.84 -22.39
C GLU A 21 -5.66 -0.25 -21.58
N ARG A 22 -6.49 -1.10 -20.96
CA ARG A 22 -7.62 -0.68 -20.11
C ARG A 22 -7.15 0.13 -18.90
N PHE A 23 -5.94 -0.15 -18.42
CA PHE A 23 -5.35 0.50 -17.24
C PHE A 23 -4.38 1.63 -17.59
N GLY A 24 -4.13 1.89 -18.88
CA GLY A 24 -3.13 2.87 -19.33
C GLY A 24 -1.68 2.44 -19.10
N ASP A 25 -1.44 1.13 -18.90
CA ASP A 25 -0.14 0.58 -18.47
C ASP A 25 0.58 -0.17 -19.60
N VAL A 26 0.28 0.14 -20.87
CA VAL A 26 0.95 -0.52 -22.01
C VAL A 26 2.47 -0.32 -21.91
N GLY A 27 3.20 -1.43 -21.90
CA GLY A 27 4.66 -1.44 -21.76
C GLY A 27 5.17 -1.40 -20.32
N ALA A 28 4.29 -1.48 -19.30
CA ALA A 28 4.73 -1.61 -17.92
C ALA A 28 5.50 -2.91 -17.70
N ASP A 29 6.71 -2.82 -17.17
CA ASP A 29 7.54 -3.98 -16.80
C ASP A 29 8.43 -3.60 -15.60
N THR A 30 7.96 -3.90 -14.39
CA THR A 30 8.65 -3.47 -13.17
C THR A 30 10.00 -4.15 -13.02
N LEU A 31 10.06 -5.49 -13.08
CA LEU A 31 11.31 -6.22 -13.02
C LEU A 31 12.25 -5.86 -14.18
N GLY A 32 11.74 -5.82 -15.42
CA GLY A 32 12.55 -5.50 -16.59
C GLY A 32 13.17 -4.11 -16.52
N HIS A 33 12.40 -3.08 -16.21
CA HIS A 33 12.90 -1.70 -16.10
C HIS A 33 13.88 -1.53 -14.93
N ILE A 34 13.63 -2.17 -13.77
CA ILE A 34 14.59 -2.16 -12.66
C ILE A 34 15.90 -2.83 -13.10
N ALA A 35 15.84 -4.00 -13.73
CA ALA A 35 17.01 -4.72 -14.21
C ALA A 35 17.81 -3.89 -15.24
N GLU A 36 17.12 -3.21 -16.16
CA GLU A 36 17.72 -2.33 -17.15
C GLU A 36 18.43 -1.13 -16.52
N ALA A 37 17.76 -0.39 -15.63
CA ALA A 37 18.34 0.75 -14.92
C ALA A 37 19.56 0.32 -14.09
N CYS A 38 19.50 -0.86 -13.46
CA CYS A 38 20.63 -1.45 -12.76
C CYS A 38 21.80 -1.76 -13.72
N ALA A 39 21.54 -2.41 -14.85
CA ALA A 39 22.57 -2.76 -15.82
C ALA A 39 23.26 -1.52 -16.43
N LYS A 40 22.52 -0.41 -16.59
CA LYS A 40 23.06 0.89 -17.04
C LYS A 40 23.82 1.66 -15.95
N GLY A 41 23.78 1.20 -14.70
CA GLY A 41 24.38 1.89 -13.55
C GLY A 41 23.58 3.10 -13.04
N GLU A 42 22.36 3.31 -13.54
CA GLU A 42 21.47 4.41 -13.12
C GLU A 42 20.96 4.23 -11.69
N ALA A 43 20.96 2.99 -11.19
CA ALA A 43 20.57 2.62 -9.85
C ALA A 43 21.75 2.29 -8.91
N ASP A 44 22.94 2.85 -9.17
CA ASP A 44 24.15 2.67 -8.35
C ASP A 44 24.14 3.57 -7.10
N ASN A 45 23.16 3.36 -6.20
CA ASN A 45 23.06 4.03 -4.90
C ASN A 45 23.09 2.99 -3.77
N GLY A 46 24.20 2.89 -3.05
CA GLY A 46 24.41 1.84 -2.03
C GLY A 46 24.54 0.42 -2.59
N ARG A 47 24.49 0.27 -3.91
CA ARG A 47 24.72 -0.94 -4.71
C ARG A 47 25.49 -0.57 -5.98
N LYS A 48 25.99 -1.56 -6.72
CA LYS A 48 26.66 -1.34 -8.01
C LYS A 48 26.37 -2.46 -9.01
N GLY A 49 26.26 -2.11 -10.29
CA GLY A 49 26.22 -3.05 -11.41
C GLY A 49 24.84 -3.64 -11.67
N PRO A 50 24.73 -4.80 -12.34
CA PRO A 50 23.43 -5.42 -12.64
C PRO A 50 22.63 -5.84 -11.41
N LEU A 51 21.32 -6.03 -11.60
CA LEU A 51 20.45 -6.54 -10.54
C LEU A 51 20.82 -8.00 -10.22
N ASN A 52 21.33 -8.24 -9.01
CA ASN A 52 21.85 -9.55 -8.60
C ASN A 52 20.86 -10.29 -7.68
N LEU A 53 20.07 -11.20 -8.25
CA LEU A 53 19.05 -11.98 -7.52
C LEU A 53 19.24 -13.51 -7.69
N PRO A 54 20.42 -14.08 -7.38
CA PRO A 54 20.78 -15.44 -7.78
C PRO A 54 19.84 -16.50 -7.19
N ASN A 55 19.33 -16.28 -5.97
CA ASN A 55 18.39 -17.19 -5.33
C ASN A 55 17.02 -17.18 -6.03
N LEU A 56 16.49 -16.01 -6.38
CA LEU A 56 15.20 -15.89 -7.08
C LEU A 56 15.32 -16.37 -8.53
N THR A 57 16.46 -16.13 -9.19
CA THR A 57 16.76 -16.69 -10.51
C THR A 57 16.71 -18.22 -10.49
N ARG A 58 17.36 -18.86 -9.51
CA ARG A 58 17.30 -20.32 -9.32
C ARG A 58 15.88 -20.82 -8.98
N LEU A 59 15.06 -20.00 -8.33
CA LEU A 59 13.64 -20.33 -8.11
C LEU A 59 12.76 -20.14 -9.36
N GLY A 60 13.31 -19.58 -10.45
CA GLY A 60 12.64 -19.44 -11.74
C GLY A 60 12.16 -18.03 -12.09
N LEU A 61 12.53 -16.99 -11.32
CA LEU A 61 12.05 -15.61 -11.56
C LEU A 61 12.38 -15.10 -12.97
N ALA A 62 13.61 -15.29 -13.45
CA ALA A 62 14.00 -14.87 -14.79
C ALA A 62 13.22 -15.60 -15.90
N LYS A 63 12.87 -16.88 -15.67
CA LYS A 63 12.07 -17.68 -16.59
C LYS A 63 10.59 -17.30 -16.57
N ALA A 64 10.04 -16.92 -15.40
CA ALA A 64 8.69 -16.40 -15.31
C ALA A 64 8.55 -15.08 -16.09
N HIS A 65 9.53 -14.17 -15.94
CA HIS A 65 9.59 -12.95 -16.73
C HIS A 65 9.73 -13.24 -18.23
N GLU A 66 10.64 -14.15 -18.62
CA GLU A 66 10.79 -14.58 -20.02
C GLU A 66 9.48 -15.11 -20.61
N GLY A 67 8.71 -15.88 -19.83
CA GLY A 67 7.39 -16.36 -20.24
C GLY A 67 6.35 -15.24 -20.37
N SER A 68 6.43 -14.22 -19.51
CA SER A 68 5.49 -13.09 -19.51
C SER A 68 5.79 -12.05 -20.61
N THR A 69 7.06 -11.78 -20.90
CA THR A 69 7.47 -10.67 -21.79
C THR A 69 8.17 -11.12 -23.06
N GLY A 70 8.67 -12.36 -23.11
CA GLY A 70 9.51 -12.87 -24.19
C GLY A 70 11.01 -12.55 -24.04
N PHE A 71 11.42 -11.87 -22.96
CA PHE A 71 12.81 -11.44 -22.76
C PHE A 71 13.37 -11.86 -21.39
N ILE A 72 14.68 -12.08 -21.32
CA ILE A 72 15.38 -12.23 -20.04
C ILE A 72 15.69 -10.82 -19.48
N PRO A 73 15.42 -10.55 -18.19
CA PRO A 73 15.76 -9.25 -17.59
C PRO A 73 17.26 -8.93 -17.72
N ALA A 74 17.58 -7.66 -17.98
CA ALA A 74 18.95 -7.23 -18.26
C ALA A 74 19.92 -7.60 -17.12
N GLY A 75 20.99 -8.30 -17.47
CA GLY A 75 22.04 -8.70 -16.53
C GLY A 75 21.67 -9.85 -15.58
N MET A 76 20.50 -10.46 -15.72
CA MET A 76 20.14 -11.71 -15.04
C MET A 76 20.54 -12.94 -15.86
N ASP A 77 20.82 -14.05 -15.17
CA ASP A 77 21.20 -15.31 -15.81
C ASP A 77 19.97 -16.10 -16.29
N GLY A 78 19.71 -16.08 -17.60
CA GLY A 78 18.64 -16.84 -18.22
C GLY A 78 18.90 -18.34 -18.37
N ASN A 79 20.11 -18.82 -18.06
CA ASN A 79 20.50 -20.24 -18.15
C ASN A 79 20.70 -20.88 -16.77
N ALA A 80 20.35 -20.17 -15.69
CA ALA A 80 20.47 -20.69 -14.34
C ALA A 80 19.68 -21.99 -14.16
N GLU A 81 20.26 -22.93 -13.40
CA GLU A 81 19.57 -24.15 -13.00
C GLU A 81 18.33 -23.80 -12.15
N VAL A 82 17.16 -24.11 -12.69
CA VAL A 82 15.89 -23.91 -11.98
C VAL A 82 15.63 -25.06 -11.03
N ILE A 83 15.46 -24.75 -9.74
CA ILE A 83 15.24 -25.72 -8.66
C ILE A 83 13.81 -25.72 -8.10
N GLY A 84 12.90 -24.97 -8.72
CA GLY A 84 11.50 -24.82 -8.30
C GLY A 84 10.52 -24.83 -9.47
N ALA A 85 9.22 -24.85 -9.16
CA ALA A 85 8.19 -24.58 -10.15
C ALA A 85 7.99 -23.06 -10.27
N TYR A 86 7.80 -22.58 -11.50
CA TYR A 86 7.57 -21.18 -11.80
C TYR A 86 6.42 -21.03 -12.79
N ALA A 87 5.77 -19.88 -12.75
CA ALA A 87 4.73 -19.44 -13.66
C ALA A 87 4.66 -17.91 -13.65
N TRP A 88 3.92 -17.34 -14.59
CA TRP A 88 3.41 -15.98 -14.55
C TRP A 88 1.88 -16.07 -14.54
N ALA A 89 1.24 -15.09 -13.93
CA ALA A 89 -0.21 -15.06 -13.78
C ALA A 89 -0.75 -13.74 -14.31
N HIS A 90 -1.93 -13.80 -14.92
CA HIS A 90 -2.72 -12.65 -15.29
C HIS A 90 -3.88 -12.54 -14.29
N GLU A 91 -4.08 -11.34 -13.74
CA GLU A 91 -5.12 -11.05 -12.77
C GLU A 91 -6.50 -11.06 -13.43
N MET A 92 -7.46 -11.79 -12.85
CA MET A 92 -8.84 -11.85 -13.33
C MET A 92 -9.69 -10.69 -12.79
N SER A 93 -9.28 -10.11 -11.67
CA SER A 93 -9.99 -9.02 -11.01
C SER A 93 -10.05 -7.78 -11.90
N SER A 94 -11.14 -7.01 -11.78
CA SER A 94 -11.36 -5.83 -12.59
C SER A 94 -10.52 -4.62 -12.19
N GLY A 95 -9.86 -4.65 -11.03
CA GLY A 95 -8.96 -3.61 -10.54
C GLY A 95 -7.53 -4.13 -10.35
N LYS A 96 -6.57 -3.21 -10.26
CA LYS A 96 -5.13 -3.47 -10.00
C LYS A 96 -4.68 -3.02 -8.61
N ASP A 97 -5.63 -2.78 -7.71
CA ASP A 97 -5.41 -2.33 -6.34
C ASP A 97 -4.94 -3.46 -5.42
N THR A 98 -4.26 -3.10 -4.33
CA THR A 98 -3.72 -4.07 -3.37
C THR A 98 -4.77 -5.07 -2.84
N PRO A 99 -5.99 -4.63 -2.43
CA PRO A 99 -7.06 -5.54 -2.01
C PRO A 99 -7.47 -6.58 -3.06
N SER A 100 -7.68 -6.18 -4.32
CA SER A 100 -8.05 -7.08 -5.42
C SER A 100 -7.09 -8.26 -5.54
N GLY A 101 -5.80 -7.97 -5.70
CA GLY A 101 -4.79 -9.02 -5.89
C GLY A 101 -4.67 -9.94 -4.68
N HIS A 102 -4.74 -9.40 -3.46
CA HIS A 102 -4.68 -10.22 -2.24
C HIS A 102 -5.91 -11.12 -2.09
N TRP A 103 -7.09 -10.66 -2.50
CA TRP A 103 -8.31 -11.45 -2.45
C TRP A 103 -8.30 -12.54 -3.52
N GLU A 104 -7.80 -12.24 -4.72
CA GLU A 104 -7.67 -13.20 -5.80
C GLU A 104 -6.67 -14.32 -5.45
N ILE A 105 -5.51 -13.98 -4.87
CA ILE A 105 -4.55 -14.95 -4.32
C ILE A 105 -5.22 -15.87 -3.28
N ALA A 106 -6.18 -15.34 -2.52
CA ALA A 106 -6.96 -16.10 -1.54
C ALA A 106 -8.19 -16.83 -2.13
N GLY A 107 -8.35 -16.84 -3.46
CA GLY A 107 -9.41 -17.54 -4.17
C GLY A 107 -10.72 -16.76 -4.32
N VAL A 108 -10.69 -15.43 -4.19
CA VAL A 108 -11.88 -14.56 -4.32
C VAL A 108 -11.58 -13.44 -5.32
N PRO A 109 -11.64 -13.71 -6.63
CA PRO A 109 -11.43 -12.67 -7.63
C PRO A 109 -12.52 -11.59 -7.53
N VAL A 110 -12.10 -10.34 -7.63
CA VAL A 110 -12.95 -9.15 -7.57
C VAL A 110 -13.37 -8.80 -8.98
N LEU A 111 -14.49 -9.36 -9.42
CA LEU A 111 -15.01 -9.20 -10.78
C LEU A 111 -15.96 -8.00 -10.94
N PHE A 112 -15.92 -7.05 -10.01
CA PHE A 112 -16.75 -5.84 -10.01
C PHE A 112 -15.86 -4.60 -9.91
N GLU A 113 -16.28 -3.53 -10.58
CA GLU A 113 -15.56 -2.26 -10.58
C GLU A 113 -15.56 -1.64 -9.17
N TRP A 114 -14.38 -1.20 -8.72
CA TRP A 114 -14.26 -0.41 -7.50
C TRP A 114 -14.72 1.03 -7.75
N GLY A 115 -15.25 1.68 -6.71
CA GLY A 115 -15.47 3.12 -6.73
C GLY A 115 -14.17 3.81 -6.36
N TYR A 116 -13.63 4.64 -7.24
CA TYR A 116 -12.43 5.42 -6.95
C TYR A 116 -12.79 6.88 -6.70
N PHE A 117 -12.08 7.52 -5.77
CA PHE A 117 -12.10 8.98 -5.62
C PHE A 117 -11.01 9.54 -6.51
N SER A 118 -11.35 10.01 -7.71
CA SER A 118 -10.35 10.43 -8.72
C SER A 118 -9.75 11.81 -8.48
N ASP A 119 -10.49 12.70 -7.81
CA ASP A 119 -10.08 14.09 -7.66
C ASP A 119 -8.98 14.21 -6.59
N HIS A 120 -7.84 14.81 -6.93
CA HIS A 120 -6.72 14.98 -6.02
C HIS A 120 -7.00 15.95 -4.87
N GLU A 121 -7.84 16.94 -5.13
CA GLU A 121 -8.36 17.89 -4.15
C GLU A 121 -9.89 17.78 -4.12
N ASN A 122 -10.49 17.95 -2.94
CA ASN A 122 -11.90 17.70 -2.72
C ASN A 122 -12.35 16.30 -3.16
N SER A 123 -11.53 15.30 -2.81
CA SER A 123 -11.65 13.91 -3.27
C SER A 123 -12.99 13.25 -2.93
N PHE A 124 -13.63 13.67 -1.84
CA PHE A 124 -14.87 13.10 -1.37
C PHE A 124 -16.06 14.02 -1.65
N PRO A 125 -17.23 13.47 -2.02
CA PRO A 125 -18.45 14.25 -2.16
C PRO A 125 -18.80 14.98 -0.86
N GLN A 126 -19.17 16.26 -0.96
CA GLN A 126 -19.50 17.06 0.20
C GLN A 126 -20.66 16.46 1.03
N GLU A 127 -21.67 15.89 0.36
CA GLU A 127 -22.80 15.24 1.03
C GLU A 127 -22.36 14.08 1.95
N LEU A 128 -21.35 13.30 1.54
CA LEU A 128 -20.79 12.24 2.38
C LEU A 128 -20.11 12.85 3.61
N LEU A 129 -19.28 13.87 3.41
CA LEU A 129 -18.54 14.53 4.49
C LEU A 129 -19.47 15.19 5.51
N ASP A 130 -20.53 15.85 5.04
CA ASP A 130 -21.53 16.50 5.89
C ASP A 130 -22.24 15.48 6.78
N LYS A 131 -22.66 14.33 6.20
CA LYS A 131 -23.27 13.22 6.96
C LYS A 131 -22.32 12.65 8.00
N LEU A 132 -21.04 12.50 7.69
CA LEU A 132 -20.04 12.03 8.66
C LEU A 132 -19.89 13.01 9.82
N VAL A 133 -19.77 14.30 9.52
CA VAL A 133 -19.64 15.35 10.55
C VAL A 133 -20.86 15.38 11.45
N GLU A 134 -22.07 15.32 10.88
CA GLU A 134 -23.32 15.33 11.62
C GLU A 134 -23.50 14.05 12.46
N ARG A 135 -23.44 12.86 11.83
CA ARG A 135 -23.71 11.59 12.50
C ARG A 135 -22.68 11.24 13.56
N ALA A 136 -21.41 11.51 13.33
CA ALA A 136 -20.33 11.23 14.29
C ALA A 136 -20.05 12.42 15.24
N ASN A 137 -20.88 13.48 15.19
CA ASN A 137 -20.76 14.67 16.03
C ASN A 137 -19.33 15.23 16.06
N LEU A 138 -18.77 15.45 14.86
CA LEU A 138 -17.40 15.92 14.70
C LEU A 138 -17.35 17.45 14.71
N PRO A 139 -16.26 18.07 15.18
CA PRO A 139 -16.04 19.51 15.05
C PRO A 139 -15.73 19.97 13.61
N GLY A 140 -15.82 19.06 12.63
CA GLY A 140 -15.38 19.21 11.24
C GLY A 140 -14.36 18.12 10.87
N TYR A 141 -13.69 18.28 9.73
CA TYR A 141 -12.63 17.39 9.26
C TYR A 141 -11.46 18.20 8.68
N LEU A 142 -10.33 17.53 8.48
CA LEU A 142 -9.16 18.03 7.75
C LEU A 142 -8.86 17.12 6.56
N GLY A 143 -8.08 17.60 5.58
CA GLY A 143 -7.68 16.84 4.40
C GLY A 143 -8.67 16.99 3.25
N ASN A 144 -9.42 15.92 2.93
CA ASN A 144 -10.24 15.79 1.72
C ASN A 144 -9.39 15.83 0.44
N CYS A 145 -8.32 15.03 0.41
CA CYS A 145 -7.37 14.99 -0.70
C CYS A 145 -6.73 13.60 -0.88
N HIS A 146 -6.01 13.44 -1.99
CA HIS A 146 -5.06 12.35 -2.19
C HIS A 146 -3.77 12.62 -1.41
N SER A 147 -3.35 11.66 -0.60
CA SER A 147 -2.05 11.73 0.06
C SER A 147 -1.56 10.36 0.54
N SER A 148 -0.26 10.26 0.78
CA SER A 148 0.27 9.10 1.52
C SER A 148 0.05 9.28 3.01
N GLY A 149 -0.06 8.17 3.74
CA GLY A 149 -0.25 8.20 5.19
C GLY A 149 0.86 8.98 5.90
N THR A 150 2.12 8.91 5.47
CA THR A 150 3.20 9.67 6.10
C THR A 150 3.09 11.18 5.82
N VAL A 151 2.83 11.56 4.56
CA VAL A 151 2.76 12.97 4.17
C VAL A 151 1.59 13.69 4.82
N ILE A 152 0.39 13.08 4.83
CA ILE A 152 -0.80 13.72 5.41
C ILE A 152 -0.66 13.92 6.93
N LEU A 153 0.03 13.00 7.59
CA LEU A 153 0.28 13.08 9.03
C LEU A 153 1.29 14.16 9.38
N ASP A 154 2.37 14.29 8.59
CA ASP A 154 3.34 15.37 8.76
C ASP A 154 2.69 16.75 8.52
N GLN A 155 1.73 16.84 7.58
CA GLN A 155 1.05 18.11 7.25
C GLN A 155 -0.05 18.49 8.24
N LEU A 156 -0.90 17.54 8.64
CA LEU A 156 -2.17 17.83 9.35
C LEU A 156 -2.24 17.24 10.76
N GLY A 157 -1.27 16.41 11.17
CA GLY A 157 -1.29 15.71 12.45
C GLY A 157 -1.33 16.66 13.66
N GLU A 158 -0.56 17.73 13.64
CA GLU A 158 -0.59 18.73 14.72
C GLU A 158 -1.93 19.48 14.79
N GLU A 159 -2.48 19.87 13.65
CA GLU A 159 -3.76 20.58 13.59
C GLU A 159 -4.90 19.68 14.06
N HIS A 160 -4.87 18.40 13.68
CA HIS A 160 -5.78 17.38 14.21
C HIS A 160 -5.73 17.31 15.73
N MET A 161 -4.53 17.23 16.32
CA MET A 161 -4.38 17.16 17.79
C MET A 161 -4.89 18.44 18.49
N LYS A 162 -4.73 19.62 17.88
CA LYS A 162 -5.17 20.91 18.43
C LYS A 162 -6.70 21.10 18.32
N THR A 163 -7.30 20.66 17.21
CA THR A 163 -8.71 20.94 16.87
C THR A 163 -9.65 19.80 17.20
N GLY A 164 -9.14 18.56 17.31
CA GLY A 164 -9.93 17.34 17.45
C GLY A 164 -10.65 16.91 16.16
N LYS A 165 -10.40 17.57 15.01
CA LYS A 165 -11.00 17.23 13.71
C LYS A 165 -10.27 16.03 13.09
N PRO A 166 -10.94 14.89 12.79
CA PRO A 166 -10.29 13.76 12.12
C PRO A 166 -9.76 14.16 10.73
N ILE A 167 -8.72 13.46 10.28
CA ILE A 167 -8.15 13.66 8.95
C ILE A 167 -8.74 12.61 8.00
N PHE A 168 -9.40 13.07 6.94
CA PHE A 168 -9.91 12.22 5.88
C PHE A 168 -9.04 12.36 4.64
N TYR A 169 -8.59 11.25 4.08
CA TYR A 169 -7.77 11.25 2.86
C TYR A 169 -7.91 9.94 2.10
N THR A 170 -7.56 9.96 0.83
CA THR A 170 -7.58 8.79 -0.06
C THR A 170 -6.20 8.59 -0.68
N SER A 171 -6.04 7.52 -1.44
CA SER A 171 -4.85 7.25 -2.26
C SER A 171 -5.29 6.86 -3.67
N ALA A 172 -4.34 6.37 -4.48
CA ALA A 172 -4.62 5.80 -5.79
C ALA A 172 -5.54 4.55 -5.71
N ASP A 173 -5.49 3.81 -4.61
CA ASP A 173 -6.40 2.68 -4.36
C ASP A 173 -7.81 3.16 -4.00
N SER A 174 -8.81 2.30 -4.18
CA SER A 174 -10.21 2.53 -3.74
C SER A 174 -10.32 2.47 -2.21
N VAL A 175 -9.88 3.53 -1.53
CA VAL A 175 -9.84 3.61 -0.07
C VAL A 175 -10.41 4.93 0.46
N PHE A 176 -11.10 4.86 1.58
CA PHE A 176 -11.38 6.02 2.43
C PHE A 176 -10.58 5.84 3.71
N GLN A 177 -9.67 6.76 4.02
CA GLN A 177 -8.77 6.61 5.15
C GLN A 177 -9.07 7.65 6.22
N ILE A 178 -9.12 7.19 7.46
CA ILE A 178 -9.33 8.03 8.64
C ILE A 178 -8.07 7.97 9.49
N ALA A 179 -7.42 9.11 9.70
CA ALA A 179 -6.30 9.24 10.61
C ALA A 179 -6.68 10.07 11.84
N CYS A 180 -6.45 9.50 13.02
CA CYS A 180 -6.64 10.16 14.30
C CYS A 180 -5.52 9.79 15.29
N HIS A 181 -5.22 10.72 16.19
CA HIS A 181 -4.30 10.51 17.29
C HIS A 181 -5.02 9.93 18.50
N GLU A 182 -4.48 8.82 19.00
CA GLU A 182 -5.16 7.97 19.97
C GLU A 182 -5.46 8.70 21.29
N GLU A 183 -4.50 9.44 21.82
CA GLU A 183 -4.67 10.09 23.13
C GLU A 183 -5.57 11.32 23.06
N THR A 184 -5.61 12.02 21.92
CA THR A 184 -6.36 13.28 21.78
C THR A 184 -7.77 13.05 21.23
N PHE A 185 -7.96 12.02 20.39
CA PHE A 185 -9.25 11.70 19.79
C PHE A 185 -9.97 10.56 20.52
N GLY A 186 -9.22 9.61 21.08
CA GLY A 186 -9.75 8.40 21.72
C GLY A 186 -9.98 7.25 20.74
N LEU A 187 -9.59 6.04 21.14
CA LEU A 187 -9.71 4.85 20.30
C LEU A 187 -11.17 4.41 20.07
N ASP A 188 -12.00 4.45 21.11
CA ASP A 188 -13.41 4.05 20.99
C ASP A 188 -14.18 4.98 20.04
N LYS A 189 -13.93 6.29 20.15
CA LYS A 189 -14.50 7.30 19.24
C LYS A 189 -14.05 7.09 17.80
N LEU A 190 -12.79 6.70 17.61
CA LEU A 190 -12.25 6.38 16.29
C LEU A 190 -12.94 5.15 15.68
N TYR A 191 -13.19 4.11 16.48
CA TYR A 191 -13.94 2.94 16.00
C TYR A 191 -15.41 3.26 15.69
N GLU A 192 -16.07 4.04 16.53
CA GLU A 192 -17.43 4.52 16.26
C GLU A 192 -17.49 5.31 14.95
N LEU A 193 -16.55 6.23 14.75
CA LEU A 193 -16.43 6.99 13.50
C LEU A 193 -16.20 6.06 12.29
N CYS A 194 -15.38 5.02 12.43
CA CYS A 194 -15.17 4.04 11.37
C CYS A 194 -16.44 3.26 11.02
N GLU A 195 -17.23 2.82 12.01
CA GLU A 195 -18.49 2.12 11.75
C GLU A 195 -19.50 3.05 11.05
N ILE A 196 -19.63 4.30 11.51
CA ILE A 196 -20.47 5.31 10.85
C ILE A 196 -19.99 5.56 9.42
N ALA A 197 -18.69 5.73 9.22
CA ALA A 197 -18.12 5.94 7.88
C ALA A 197 -18.38 4.75 6.97
N ARG A 198 -18.31 3.53 7.50
CA ARG A 198 -18.61 2.33 6.72
C ARG A 198 -20.06 2.30 6.27
N GLU A 199 -21.00 2.62 7.16
CA GLU A 199 -22.42 2.70 6.83
C GLU A 199 -22.70 3.77 5.77
N GLU A 200 -22.16 4.98 5.95
CA GLU A 200 -22.38 6.10 5.02
C GLU A 200 -21.78 5.85 3.64
N LEU A 201 -20.58 5.28 3.57
CA LEU A 201 -20.00 4.85 2.30
C LEU A 201 -20.89 3.80 1.62
N THR A 202 -21.44 2.84 2.37
CA THR A 202 -22.32 1.81 1.81
C THR A 202 -23.63 2.44 1.29
N ASN A 203 -24.26 3.32 2.06
CA ASN A 203 -25.50 3.99 1.70
C ASN A 203 -25.31 4.94 0.51
N GLY A 204 -24.14 5.58 0.39
CA GLY A 204 -23.77 6.43 -0.72
C GLY A 204 -23.36 5.69 -1.99
N GLY A 205 -23.41 4.35 -2.02
CA GLY A 205 -23.01 3.54 -3.18
C GLY A 205 -21.51 3.29 -3.29
N TYR A 206 -20.71 3.70 -2.31
CA TYR A 206 -19.27 3.46 -2.19
C TYR A 206 -18.97 2.14 -1.46
N THR A 207 -19.79 1.11 -1.69
CA THR A 207 -19.68 -0.21 -1.03
C THR A 207 -18.36 -0.92 -1.36
N SER A 208 -17.76 -0.58 -2.49
CA SER A 208 -16.44 -1.06 -2.90
C SER A 208 -15.32 -0.29 -2.19
N VAL A 209 -15.48 0.96 -1.77
CA VAL A 209 -14.38 1.70 -1.11
C VAL A 209 -13.96 1.01 0.19
N VAL A 210 -12.67 0.68 0.32
CA VAL A 210 -12.10 0.07 1.53
C VAL A 210 -11.88 1.14 2.59
N LEU A 211 -12.49 0.95 3.76
CA LEU A 211 -12.22 1.82 4.91
C LEU A 211 -10.90 1.41 5.57
N SER A 212 -9.99 2.37 5.71
CA SER A 212 -8.67 2.19 6.33
C SER A 212 -8.53 3.06 7.56
N LEU A 213 -7.95 2.49 8.61
CA LEU A 213 -7.67 3.17 9.87
C LEU A 213 -6.19 3.49 9.97
N VAL A 214 -5.85 4.72 10.34
CA VAL A 214 -4.48 5.09 10.71
C VAL A 214 -4.45 5.61 12.13
N ARG A 215 -3.81 4.83 13.00
CA ARG A 215 -3.65 5.12 14.42
C ARG A 215 -2.30 5.80 14.65
N LEU A 216 -2.32 7.02 15.18
CA LEU A 216 -1.11 7.65 15.68
C LEU A 216 -0.97 7.32 17.17
N SER A 217 0.15 6.68 17.52
CA SER A 217 0.54 6.42 18.90
C SER A 217 1.91 7.07 19.10
N ALA A 218 1.93 8.33 19.52
CA ALA A 218 3.17 9.03 19.80
C ALA A 218 3.02 9.88 21.06
N THR A 219 3.79 9.53 22.10
CA THR A 219 3.79 10.19 23.40
C THR A 219 4.69 11.43 23.46
N LYS A 220 5.05 12.07 22.33
CA LYS A 220 5.97 13.23 22.30
C LYS A 220 5.51 14.34 21.34
N PRO A 221 5.78 15.62 21.68
CA PRO A 221 5.49 16.74 20.80
C PRO A 221 6.21 16.57 19.47
N VAL A 222 5.48 16.84 18.38
CA VAL A 222 5.87 16.64 16.98
C VAL A 222 7.10 17.49 16.65
N THR A 223 8.28 16.95 16.91
CA THR A 223 9.55 17.47 16.38
C THR A 223 10.37 16.28 15.92
N SER A 224 10.28 16.01 14.61
CA SER A 224 11.05 15.02 13.84
C SER A 224 10.87 13.53 14.18
N SER A 225 10.52 12.75 13.14
CA SER A 225 10.48 11.29 13.08
C SER A 225 9.67 10.59 14.18
N VAL A 226 8.34 10.62 14.01
CA VAL A 226 7.42 9.81 14.82
C VAL A 226 7.31 8.41 14.19
N PRO A 227 7.45 7.31 14.95
CA PRO A 227 7.10 5.99 14.46
C PRO A 227 5.58 5.92 14.24
N VAL A 228 5.17 5.98 12.97
CA VAL A 228 3.76 5.82 12.58
C VAL A 228 3.44 4.32 12.56
N THR A 229 2.53 3.88 13.43
CA THR A 229 1.98 2.51 13.36
C THR A 229 0.70 2.54 12.55
N VAL A 230 0.80 2.42 11.22
CA VAL A 230 -0.36 2.28 10.34
C VAL A 230 -0.95 0.88 10.55
N THR A 231 -2.06 0.77 11.29
CA THR A 231 -2.80 -0.49 11.43
C THR A 231 -4.09 -0.39 10.60
N THR A 232 -4.02 -0.82 9.35
CA THR A 232 -5.20 -0.85 8.47
C THR A 232 -6.13 -1.98 8.88
N TRP A 233 -7.35 -1.64 9.30
CA TRP A 233 -8.45 -2.58 9.47
C TRP A 233 -9.41 -2.45 8.30
N PRO A 234 -9.34 -3.33 7.28
CA PRO A 234 -10.34 -3.30 6.22
C PRO A 234 -11.68 -3.76 6.79
N LEU A 235 -12.57 -2.80 7.06
CA LEU A 235 -14.00 -3.06 7.29
C LEU A 235 -14.64 -3.32 5.93
N ASN A 236 -14.42 -4.51 5.38
CA ASN A 236 -15.04 -4.94 4.15
C ASN A 236 -16.00 -6.10 4.42
N ARG A 237 -17.32 -5.85 4.27
CA ARG A 237 -18.33 -6.91 4.36
C ARG A 237 -18.44 -7.60 3.00
N GLN A 238 -17.50 -8.48 2.68
CA GLN A 238 -17.75 -9.51 1.68
C GLN A 238 -18.02 -10.86 2.32
N HIS A 239 -19.25 -11.33 2.14
CA HIS A 239 -19.75 -12.64 2.59
C HIS A 239 -19.24 -13.82 1.75
N ARG A 240 -18.14 -13.67 0.99
CA ARG A 240 -17.58 -14.77 0.21
C ARG A 240 -16.52 -15.52 1.02
N PRO A 241 -16.69 -16.82 1.31
CA PRO A 241 -15.67 -17.60 2.00
C PRO A 241 -14.42 -17.73 1.12
N CYS A 242 -13.30 -17.13 1.53
CA CYS A 242 -11.99 -17.32 0.89
C CYS A 242 -11.27 -18.57 1.43
N CYS A 243 -10.16 -18.96 0.79
CA CYS A 243 -9.33 -20.09 1.24
C CYS A 243 -8.86 -19.93 2.69
N ARG A 244 -8.61 -18.69 3.15
CA ARG A 244 -8.29 -18.41 4.55
C ARG A 244 -9.46 -18.73 5.48
N ASN A 245 -10.69 -18.36 5.12
CA ASN A 245 -11.88 -18.69 5.91
C ASN A 245 -12.10 -20.21 5.99
N TRP A 246 -11.85 -20.93 4.90
CA TRP A 246 -11.91 -22.39 4.88
C TRP A 246 -10.82 -23.02 5.75
N LEU A 247 -9.57 -22.56 5.64
CA LEU A 247 -8.45 -23.05 6.46
C LEU A 247 -8.68 -22.77 7.95
N MET A 248 -9.13 -21.57 8.32
CA MET A 248 -9.41 -21.19 9.71
C MET A 248 -10.51 -22.07 10.32
N LYS A 249 -11.58 -22.37 9.56
CA LYS A 249 -12.67 -23.25 9.99
C LYS A 249 -12.26 -24.71 10.15
N ASN A 250 -11.28 -25.20 9.38
CA ASN A 250 -10.96 -26.63 9.30
C ASN A 250 -9.61 -27.02 9.93
N THR A 251 -8.73 -26.08 10.29
CA THR A 251 -7.34 -26.41 10.67
C THR A 251 -6.79 -25.74 11.94
N ALA A 252 -7.59 -24.95 12.67
CA ALA A 252 -7.23 -24.36 13.98
C ALA A 252 -5.79 -23.78 14.05
N ARG A 253 -5.34 -23.09 13.00
CA ARG A 253 -4.00 -22.49 12.94
C ARG A 253 -4.05 -21.03 12.51
N TRP A 254 -3.32 -20.22 13.27
CA TRP A 254 -3.22 -18.77 13.14
C TRP A 254 -2.40 -18.37 11.92
N PHE A 255 -2.92 -17.43 11.14
CA PHE A 255 -2.21 -16.74 10.06
C PHE A 255 -1.58 -15.47 10.66
N LEU A 256 -0.24 -15.40 10.72
CA LEU A 256 0.47 -14.19 11.15
C LEU A 256 0.93 -13.44 9.89
N SER A 257 0.37 -12.26 9.64
CA SER A 257 0.88 -11.35 8.61
C SER A 257 1.96 -10.47 9.24
N VAL A 258 3.17 -10.49 8.69
CA VAL A 258 4.28 -9.62 9.11
C VAL A 258 4.59 -8.71 7.91
N LYS A 259 4.21 -7.44 8.00
CA LYS A 259 4.58 -6.43 7.01
C LYS A 259 5.96 -5.88 7.38
N LEU A 260 6.98 -6.24 6.61
CA LEU A 260 8.32 -5.67 6.76
C LEU A 260 8.35 -4.31 6.03
N GLN A 261 8.23 -3.20 6.76
CA GLN A 261 8.51 -1.88 6.23
C GLN A 261 10.01 -1.60 6.35
N THR A 262 10.71 -1.47 5.22
CA THR A 262 12.08 -0.92 5.23
C THR A 262 11.98 0.59 5.33
N SER A 263 12.38 1.15 6.46
CA SER A 263 12.58 2.60 6.60
C SER A 263 13.57 3.05 5.53
N THR A 264 13.14 3.91 4.62
CA THR A 264 14.06 4.65 3.75
C THR A 264 14.94 5.52 4.64
N PRO A 265 16.28 5.45 4.53
CA PRO A 265 17.13 6.48 5.13
C PRO A 265 16.79 7.79 4.41
N THR A 266 16.44 8.81 5.18
CA THR A 266 16.25 10.18 4.68
C THR A 266 17.46 10.59 3.85
N ALA A 267 17.20 11.15 2.66
CA ALA A 267 18.21 11.88 1.90
C ALA A 267 18.82 12.94 2.82
N VAL A 268 20.11 12.79 3.12
CA VAL A 268 20.89 13.82 3.80
C VAL A 268 20.95 15.00 2.82
N SER A 269 20.32 16.12 3.18
CA SER A 269 20.48 17.36 2.42
C SER A 269 21.98 17.73 2.41
N PRO A 270 22.51 18.26 1.31
CA PRO A 270 23.88 18.75 1.31
C PRO A 270 23.94 19.91 2.30
N LYS A 271 24.70 19.72 3.40
CA LYS A 271 25.06 20.83 4.28
C LYS A 271 25.77 21.88 3.43
N SER A 272 25.25 23.10 3.43
CA SER A 272 25.94 24.25 2.85
C SER A 272 27.28 24.45 3.57
N GLU A 273 28.31 24.83 2.84
CA GLU A 273 29.68 25.09 3.29
C GLU A 273 29.83 26.21 4.36
N SER A 274 28.74 26.68 4.96
CA SER A 274 28.71 27.80 5.90
C SER A 274 28.77 27.41 7.39
N ASP A 275 28.73 26.13 7.75
CA ASP A 275 28.57 25.69 9.16
C ASP A 275 29.85 25.16 9.85
N TRP A 276 31.03 25.54 9.37
CA TRP A 276 32.28 25.26 10.09
C TRP A 276 32.72 26.46 10.95
N PRO A 277 32.61 26.43 12.29
CA PRO A 277 33.33 27.37 13.12
C PRO A 277 34.82 27.00 13.09
N GLY A 278 35.63 27.91 12.55
CA GLY A 278 37.07 27.80 12.58
C GLY A 278 37.67 27.78 13.99
N ARG A 279 38.75 27.00 14.14
CA ARG A 279 39.91 27.14 15.04
C ARG A 279 40.88 26.00 14.67
N ALA A 280 42.05 26.28 14.09
CA ALA A 280 43.32 26.53 14.81
C ALA A 280 43.56 25.42 15.86
N VAL A 281 44.55 24.52 15.74
CA VAL A 281 45.96 24.62 15.33
C VAL A 281 46.39 23.29 14.70
#